data_AF-A0A0Q9QUA0-F1
#
_entry.id   AF-A0A0Q9QUA0-F1
#
_cell.length_a   1.000
_cell.length_b   1.000
_cell.length_c   1.000
_cell.angle_alpha   90.00
_cell.angle_beta   90.00
_cell.angle_gamma   90.00
#
_symmetry.space_group_name_H-M   'P 1'
#
loop_
_entity.id
_entity.type
_entity.pdbx_description
1 polymer ?
#
loop_
_entity_poly.entity_id
_entity_poly.type
_entity_poly.pdbx_seq_one_letter_code
_entity_poly.pdbx_strand_id
1 'polypeptide(L)'
;MERTWARNKGAASEGDAYVANMMYIPHLFKTLSVYADKPNVPLSVYEITPDVTPERIASGNLPTANKLPISSSMTNRQMAELFINSLDDANKKTEMLAALNQNKLLSDTGEFVNTPKVIAAAGTMNNHTFTLGQATVTSDVEKGTFFASSLDGNELKDSERMLLIYKTDVAATNEQYVMQPSGQLKYYRGILPTLVKQQTAQLTLTTIKPAGGYKGYKLALNGTRLQEIPVTVNGQVLSVTLETDKGFAFELVYDALYATGFESGTANGWSVVSYWGVFLRGVGSKWLKSLLIQ
;
A
#
# COMPACT_ATOMS: atom_id res chain seq x y z
N MET A 1 24.21 -28.98 -9.69
CA MET A 1 22.90 -28.56 -10.23
C MET A 1 23.11 -27.30 -11.03
N GLU A 2 22.87 -27.34 -12.34
CA GLU A 2 22.97 -26.17 -13.23
C GLU A 2 21.93 -25.12 -12.83
N ARG A 3 22.41 -23.99 -12.31
CA ARG A 3 21.55 -22.84 -12.02
C ARG A 3 21.21 -22.17 -13.36
N THR A 4 19.98 -22.34 -13.85
CA THR A 4 19.51 -21.64 -15.05
C THR A 4 19.50 -20.14 -14.79
N TRP A 5 20.27 -19.39 -15.57
CA TRP A 5 20.27 -17.93 -15.60
C TRP A 5 19.71 -17.49 -16.96
N ALA A 6 18.95 -16.41 -17.01
CA ALA A 6 18.22 -16.05 -18.22
C ALA A 6 19.14 -15.34 -19.24
N ARG A 7 19.34 -15.99 -20.39
CA ARG A 7 19.44 -15.34 -21.71
C ARG A 7 18.35 -15.97 -22.57
N ASN A 8 17.53 -15.13 -23.21
CA ASN A 8 16.56 -15.43 -24.28
C ASN A 8 15.08 -15.43 -23.84
N LYS A 9 14.45 -14.31 -24.19
CA LYS A 9 13.02 -13.91 -24.13
C LYS A 9 12.52 -13.42 -22.77
N GLY A 10 12.39 -12.08 -22.68
CA GLY A 10 11.83 -11.36 -21.54
C GLY A 10 12.77 -11.28 -20.34
N ALA A 11 14.04 -10.94 -20.56
CA ALA A 11 14.96 -10.64 -19.47
C ALA A 11 15.33 -9.17 -19.53
N ALA A 12 14.90 -8.40 -18.53
CA ALA A 12 15.65 -7.24 -18.08
C ALA A 12 17.01 -7.76 -17.58
N SER A 13 17.98 -7.89 -18.49
CA SER A 13 19.38 -8.10 -18.12
C SER A 13 19.94 -6.74 -17.72
N GLU A 14 19.55 -6.22 -16.57
CA GLU A 14 19.90 -4.86 -16.18
C GLU A 14 21.24 -4.89 -15.45
N GLY A 15 22.31 -4.77 -16.24
CA GLY A 15 23.69 -4.73 -15.76
C GLY A 15 24.06 -3.49 -14.96
N ASP A 16 23.16 -2.50 -14.84
CA ASP A 16 23.44 -1.23 -14.19
C ASP A 16 22.27 -0.85 -13.27
N ALA A 17 22.39 -1.14 -11.97
CA ALA A 17 21.46 -0.63 -10.95
C ALA A 17 21.34 0.91 -11.00
N TYR A 18 22.39 1.60 -11.47
CA TYR A 18 22.37 3.03 -11.74
C TYR A 18 21.38 3.39 -12.86
N VAL A 19 21.44 2.71 -14.01
CA VAL A 19 20.53 2.97 -15.14
C VAL A 19 19.10 2.59 -14.77
N ALA A 20 18.87 1.47 -14.08
CA ALA A 20 17.53 1.08 -13.61
C ALA A 20 16.91 2.13 -12.66
N ASN A 21 17.70 2.67 -11.72
CA ASN A 21 17.28 3.79 -10.87
C ASN A 21 17.03 5.06 -11.69
N MET A 22 17.84 5.34 -12.72
CA MET A 22 17.59 6.45 -13.65
C MET A 22 16.36 6.25 -14.55
N MET A 23 15.91 5.01 -14.77
CA MET A 23 14.64 4.73 -15.45
C MET A 23 13.47 4.93 -14.49
N TYR A 24 13.58 4.40 -13.26
CA TYR A 24 12.48 4.36 -12.30
C TYR A 24 12.23 5.71 -11.62
N ILE A 25 13.27 6.40 -11.17
CA ILE A 25 13.12 7.64 -10.39
C ILE A 25 12.38 8.73 -11.21
N PRO A 26 12.65 8.96 -12.51
CA PRO A 26 11.85 9.89 -13.30
C PRO A 26 10.37 9.52 -13.39
N HIS A 27 10.01 8.23 -13.30
CA HIS A 27 8.60 7.81 -13.24
C HIS A 27 7.95 8.03 -11.87
N LEU A 28 8.73 8.33 -10.83
CA LEU A 28 8.23 8.70 -9.50
C LEU A 28 7.97 10.20 -9.35
N PHE A 29 8.36 10.98 -10.33
CA PHE A 29 8.22 12.43 -10.36
C PHE A 29 7.54 12.82 -11.68
N LYS A 30 6.90 13.99 -11.78
CA LYS A 30 6.35 14.56 -13.03
C LYS A 30 7.43 14.86 -14.08
N THR A 31 8.18 13.84 -14.49
CA THR A 31 9.33 13.95 -15.37
C THR A 31 9.30 12.83 -16.41
N LEU A 32 9.91 13.09 -17.56
CA LEU A 32 9.94 12.20 -18.70
C LEU A 32 11.40 11.87 -19.05
N SER A 33 11.72 10.58 -19.04
CA SER A 33 12.98 10.05 -19.56
C SER A 33 12.92 9.91 -21.08
N VAL A 34 13.85 10.55 -21.78
CA VAL A 34 13.99 10.45 -23.23
C VAL A 34 15.24 9.69 -23.57
N TYR A 35 15.04 8.51 -24.16
CA TYR A 35 16.11 7.71 -24.70
C TYR A 35 16.55 8.29 -26.02
N ALA A 36 17.84 8.63 -26.12
CA ALA A 36 18.44 8.81 -27.42
C ALA A 36 18.55 7.44 -28.08
N ASP A 37 18.13 7.35 -29.33
CA ASP A 37 18.31 6.21 -30.24
C ASP A 37 19.77 5.92 -30.61
N LYS A 38 20.72 6.56 -29.91
CA LYS A 38 22.15 6.59 -30.22
C LYS A 38 22.95 6.13 -28.99
N PRO A 39 23.81 5.10 -29.11
CA PRO A 39 24.61 4.55 -28.02
C PRO A 39 25.52 5.53 -27.28
N ASN A 40 25.78 6.72 -27.86
CA ASN A 40 26.75 7.70 -27.34
C ASN A 40 26.11 9.01 -26.88
N VAL A 41 24.78 9.08 -26.83
CA VAL A 41 24.07 10.27 -26.34
C VAL A 41 23.54 9.97 -24.94
N PRO A 42 23.95 10.74 -23.92
CA PRO A 42 23.43 10.56 -22.57
C PRO A 42 21.91 10.68 -22.54
N LEU A 43 21.27 9.82 -21.73
CA LEU A 43 19.87 9.97 -21.33
C LEU A 43 19.61 11.43 -20.95
N SER A 44 18.46 11.96 -21.37
CA SER A 44 17.99 13.27 -20.92
C SER A 44 16.64 13.10 -20.22
N VAL A 45 16.47 13.79 -19.11
CA VAL A 45 15.20 13.83 -18.39
C VAL A 45 14.63 15.24 -18.47
N TYR A 46 13.33 15.34 -18.71
CA TYR A 46 12.61 16.60 -18.84
C TYR A 46 11.48 16.69 -17.83
N GLU A 47 11.24 17.87 -17.27
CA GLU A 47 10.03 18.17 -16.52
C GLU A 47 8.79 18.16 -17.44
N ILE A 48 7.69 17.58 -16.95
CA ILE A 48 6.41 17.58 -17.64
C ILE A 48 5.65 18.85 -17.26
N THR A 49 5.72 19.84 -18.13
CA THR A 49 4.97 21.10 -18.04
C THR A 49 3.72 21.05 -18.95
N PRO A 50 2.74 21.96 -18.78
CA PRO A 50 1.53 21.96 -19.60
C PRO A 50 1.76 22.06 -21.13
N ASP A 51 2.90 22.60 -21.56
CA ASP A 51 3.29 22.70 -22.98
C ASP A 51 3.96 21.43 -23.54
N VAL A 52 4.22 20.41 -22.71
CA VAL A 52 4.67 19.09 -23.14
C VAL A 52 3.46 18.24 -23.55
N THR A 53 3.11 18.27 -24.83
CA THR A 53 1.98 17.49 -25.40
C THR A 53 2.42 16.10 -25.91
N PRO A 54 1.51 15.14 -26.09
CA PRO A 54 1.82 13.84 -26.69
C PRO A 54 2.50 13.94 -28.07
N GLU A 55 2.11 14.92 -28.89
CA GLU A 55 2.71 15.16 -30.22
C GLU A 55 4.16 15.64 -30.10
N ARG A 56 4.45 16.50 -29.13
CA ARG A 56 5.82 16.95 -28.84
C ARG A 56 6.69 15.81 -28.32
N ILE A 57 6.14 14.98 -27.42
CA ILE A 57 6.81 13.76 -26.95
C ILE A 57 7.14 12.84 -28.12
N ALA A 58 6.16 12.57 -29.00
CA ALA A 58 6.34 11.70 -30.16
C ALA A 58 7.37 12.25 -31.17
N SER A 59 7.46 13.58 -31.31
CA SER A 59 8.43 14.24 -32.19
C SER A 59 9.83 14.38 -31.60
N GLY A 60 10.00 14.17 -30.29
CA GLY A 60 11.24 14.47 -29.56
C GLY A 60 11.54 15.96 -29.39
N ASN A 61 10.63 16.86 -29.79
CA ASN A 61 10.79 18.32 -29.69
C ASN A 61 10.36 18.84 -28.32
N LEU A 62 11.17 18.53 -27.30
CA LEU A 62 10.93 18.95 -25.92
C LEU A 62 11.66 20.27 -25.59
N PRO A 63 11.08 21.13 -24.74
CA PRO A 63 11.71 22.39 -24.37
C PRO A 63 13.04 22.16 -23.64
N THR A 64 14.12 22.79 -24.10
CA THR A 64 15.43 22.74 -23.42
C THR A 64 15.35 23.27 -21.99
N ALA A 65 14.45 24.24 -21.72
CA ALA A 65 14.22 24.78 -20.39
C ALA A 65 13.71 23.73 -19.40
N ASN A 66 13.01 22.70 -19.88
CA ASN A 66 12.51 21.61 -19.04
C ASN A 66 13.57 20.55 -18.79
N LYS A 67 14.72 20.60 -19.47
CA LYS A 67 15.76 19.58 -19.33
C LYS A 67 16.39 19.68 -17.95
N LEU A 68 16.29 18.60 -17.19
CA LEU A 68 16.93 18.49 -15.89
C LEU A 68 18.44 18.22 -16.07
N PRO A 69 19.31 18.91 -15.30
CA PRO A 69 20.76 18.80 -15.42
C PRO A 69 21.31 17.53 -14.78
N ILE A 70 20.89 16.36 -15.26
CA ILE A 70 21.37 15.06 -14.77
C ILE A 70 22.80 14.79 -15.26
N SER A 71 23.60 14.14 -14.40
CA SER A 71 24.96 13.71 -14.72
C SER A 71 25.22 12.31 -14.16
N SER A 72 26.03 11.52 -14.89
CA SER A 72 26.48 10.18 -14.48
C SER A 72 27.28 10.18 -13.17
N SER A 73 27.75 11.35 -12.73
CA SER A 73 28.48 11.55 -11.47
C SER A 73 27.59 11.81 -10.25
N MET A 74 26.27 12.00 -10.44
CA MET A 74 25.35 12.26 -9.33
C MET A 74 25.08 10.99 -8.53
N THR A 75 25.05 11.14 -7.21
CA THR A 75 24.54 10.08 -6.31
C THR A 75 23.03 9.92 -6.48
N ASN A 76 22.48 8.75 -6.11
CA ASN A 76 21.03 8.51 -6.11
C ASN A 76 20.25 9.56 -5.31
N ARG A 77 20.83 10.04 -4.20
CA ARG A 77 20.23 11.09 -3.37
C ARG A 77 20.16 12.43 -4.11
N GLN A 78 21.26 12.85 -4.74
CA GLN A 78 21.29 14.09 -5.52
C GLN A 78 20.31 14.04 -6.70
N MET A 79 20.17 12.88 -7.35
CA MET A 79 19.16 12.69 -8.39
C MET A 79 17.74 12.82 -7.83
N ALA A 80 17.43 12.15 -6.71
CA ALA A 80 16.14 12.28 -6.04
C ALA A 80 15.82 13.73 -5.62
N GLU A 81 16.79 14.45 -5.04
CA GLU A 81 16.65 15.86 -4.70
C GLU A 81 16.34 16.71 -5.93
N LEU A 82 17.01 16.45 -7.06
CA LEU A 82 16.77 17.16 -8.31
C LEU A 82 15.33 16.97 -8.81
N PHE A 83 14.82 15.73 -8.82
CA PHE A 83 13.46 15.42 -9.28
C PHE A 83 12.37 15.92 -8.33
N ILE A 84 12.59 15.86 -7.01
CA ILE A 84 11.66 16.46 -6.04
C ILE A 84 11.59 17.99 -6.27
N ASN A 85 12.72 18.63 -6.51
CA ASN A 85 12.76 20.07 -6.73
C ASN A 85 12.12 20.50 -8.05
N SER A 86 11.98 19.60 -9.04
CA SER A 86 11.26 19.87 -10.30
C SER A 86 9.75 19.73 -10.21
N LEU A 87 9.17 19.45 -9.04
CA LEU A 87 7.71 19.43 -8.88
C LEU A 87 7.12 20.85 -8.89
N ASP A 88 5.81 21.00 -9.15
CA ASP A 88 5.14 22.30 -8.96
C ASP A 88 4.62 22.48 -7.52
N ASP A 89 4.31 21.39 -6.85
CA ASP A 89 3.59 21.37 -5.57
C ASP A 89 4.54 21.59 -4.38
N ALA A 90 4.55 22.81 -3.83
CA ALA A 90 5.42 23.20 -2.72
C ALA A 90 5.20 22.39 -1.42
N ASN A 91 3.96 21.95 -1.16
CA ASN A 91 3.65 21.16 0.03
C ASN A 91 4.24 19.75 -0.13
N LYS A 92 4.04 19.11 -1.28
CA LYS A 92 4.63 17.80 -1.59
C LYS A 92 6.15 17.84 -1.59
N LYS A 93 6.77 18.89 -2.15
CA LYS A 93 8.23 19.08 -2.07
C LYS A 93 8.73 19.03 -0.63
N THR A 94 8.08 19.79 0.24
CA THR A 94 8.48 19.88 1.65
C THR A 94 8.42 18.52 2.34
N GLU A 95 7.33 17.77 2.11
CA GLU A 95 7.16 16.42 2.64
C GLU A 95 8.19 15.42 2.10
N MET A 96 8.41 15.43 0.77
CA MET A 96 9.35 14.53 0.11
C MET A 96 10.80 14.80 0.50
N LEU A 97 11.19 16.06 0.64
CA LEU A 97 12.52 16.43 1.14
C LEU A 97 12.69 16.02 2.61
N ALA A 98 11.66 16.17 3.44
CA ALA A 98 11.69 15.70 4.82
C ALA A 98 11.82 14.17 4.91
N ALA A 99 11.14 13.42 4.04
CA ALA A 99 11.27 11.98 3.90
C ALA A 99 12.68 11.59 3.43
N LEU A 100 13.24 12.32 2.45
CA LEU A 100 14.59 12.07 1.93
C LEU A 100 15.68 12.32 2.97
N ASN A 101 15.50 13.30 3.86
CA ASN A 101 16.37 13.50 5.03
C ASN A 101 16.35 12.32 6.01
N GLN A 102 15.33 11.47 5.95
CA GLN A 102 15.24 10.22 6.70
C GLN A 102 15.65 8.99 5.84
N ASN A 103 16.34 9.21 4.72
CA ASN A 103 16.73 8.19 3.73
C ASN A 103 15.55 7.45 3.09
N LYS A 104 14.44 8.16 2.83
CA LYS A 104 13.27 7.63 2.14
C LYS A 104 13.01 8.38 0.84
N LEU A 105 12.58 7.65 -0.19
CA LEU A 105 12.06 8.28 -1.40
C LEU A 105 10.53 8.26 -1.34
N LEU A 106 9.92 9.44 -1.41
CA LEU A 106 8.48 9.62 -1.46
C LEU A 106 8.12 10.10 -2.87
N SER A 107 7.25 9.36 -3.57
CA SER A 107 6.88 9.58 -4.98
C SER A 107 5.70 10.54 -5.16
N ASP A 108 5.69 11.30 -6.26
CA ASP A 108 4.58 12.15 -6.70
C ASP A 108 3.53 11.41 -7.56
N THR A 109 3.92 10.28 -8.19
CA THR A 109 3.11 9.53 -9.17
C THR A 109 2.18 8.49 -8.54
N GLY A 110 2.09 8.48 -7.21
CA GLY A 110 1.02 7.75 -6.54
C GLY A 110 1.38 6.33 -6.12
N GLU A 111 2.64 6.09 -5.71
CA GLU A 111 2.91 4.98 -4.77
C GLU A 111 2.07 5.11 -3.48
N PHE A 112 1.44 6.27 -3.30
CA PHE A 112 0.38 6.55 -2.36
C PHE A 112 -0.91 6.93 -3.09
N VAL A 113 -1.97 6.15 -2.88
CA VAL A 113 -3.34 6.56 -3.24
C VAL A 113 -3.98 7.08 -1.96
N ASN A 114 -4.56 8.27 -1.99
CA ASN A 114 -5.29 8.81 -0.85
C ASN A 114 -6.56 9.52 -1.34
N THR A 115 -7.65 8.76 -1.39
CA THR A 115 -8.98 9.24 -1.74
C THR A 115 -9.95 8.88 -0.61
N PRO A 116 -11.15 9.50 -0.56
CA PRO A 116 -12.11 9.18 0.49
C PRO A 116 -12.51 7.70 0.57
N LYS A 117 -12.42 6.94 -0.53
CA LYS A 117 -12.88 5.54 -0.61
C LYS A 117 -11.75 4.52 -0.72
N VAL A 118 -10.55 4.95 -1.13
CA VAL A 118 -9.40 4.10 -1.38
C VAL A 118 -8.14 4.78 -0.86
N ILE A 119 -7.38 4.04 -0.06
CA ILE A 119 -6.03 4.40 0.35
C ILE A 119 -5.06 3.28 -0.02
N ALA A 120 -3.85 3.63 -0.42
CA ALA A 120 -2.80 2.67 -0.69
C ALA A 120 -1.43 3.29 -0.42
N ALA A 121 -0.46 2.45 -0.11
CA ALA A 121 0.94 2.80 0.06
C ALA A 121 1.79 1.62 -0.42
N ALA A 122 2.82 1.87 -1.20
CA ALA A 122 3.86 0.90 -1.51
C ALA A 122 5.23 1.53 -1.28
N GLY A 123 6.17 0.75 -0.75
CA GLY A 123 7.55 1.21 -0.59
C GLY A 123 8.18 0.74 0.71
N THR A 124 9.17 1.52 1.16
CA THR A 124 10.00 1.13 2.29
C THR A 124 9.32 1.44 3.62
N MET A 125 8.94 0.42 4.41
CA MET A 125 8.22 0.64 5.67
C MET A 125 9.19 0.84 6.85
N ASN A 126 10.13 -0.07 7.14
CA ASN A 126 11.21 0.10 8.13
C ASN A 126 10.80 0.77 9.47
N ASN A 127 9.71 0.32 10.09
CA ASN A 127 9.10 0.87 11.33
C ASN A 127 8.50 2.27 11.18
N HIS A 128 8.33 2.76 9.97
CA HIS A 128 7.66 4.01 9.71
C HIS A 128 6.15 3.84 9.72
N THR A 129 5.50 4.86 10.25
CA THR A 129 4.06 5.00 10.25
C THR A 129 3.69 5.91 9.10
N PHE A 130 2.91 5.39 8.15
CA PHE A 130 2.31 6.18 7.09
C PHE A 130 0.93 6.63 7.52
N THR A 131 0.67 7.94 7.44
CA THR A 131 -0.65 8.51 7.67
C THR A 131 -1.33 8.73 6.33
N LEU A 132 -2.39 7.97 6.07
CA LEU A 132 -3.11 7.94 4.79
C LEU A 132 -4.55 8.40 5.04
N GLY A 133 -4.73 9.71 5.08
CA GLY A 133 -6.01 10.33 5.43
C GLY A 133 -6.43 9.94 6.85
N GLN A 134 -7.41 9.06 6.94
CA GLN A 134 -8.04 8.59 8.18
C GLN A 134 -7.44 7.29 8.74
N ALA A 135 -6.47 6.70 8.04
CA ALA A 135 -5.81 5.49 8.48
C ALA A 135 -4.33 5.74 8.74
N THR A 136 -3.75 4.94 9.62
CA THR A 136 -2.29 4.81 9.70
C THR A 136 -1.88 3.37 9.53
N VAL A 137 -0.75 3.14 8.86
CA VAL A 137 -0.15 1.82 8.75
C VAL A 137 1.31 1.86 9.18
N THR A 138 1.69 0.93 10.06
CA THR A 138 3.06 0.78 10.55
C THR A 138 3.50 -0.67 10.35
N SER A 139 4.69 -0.86 9.81
CA SER A 139 5.31 -2.18 9.72
C SER A 139 6.83 -2.05 9.71
N ASP A 140 7.50 -3.07 10.23
CA ASP A 140 8.96 -3.23 10.24
C ASP A 140 9.51 -3.88 8.96
N VAL A 141 8.64 -4.25 8.00
CA VAL A 141 9.08 -4.81 6.72
C VAL A 141 9.90 -3.81 5.93
N GLU A 142 10.97 -4.27 5.29
CA GLU A 142 11.78 -3.41 4.44
C GLU A 142 10.96 -2.90 3.26
N LYS A 143 10.26 -3.77 2.54
CA LYS A 143 9.37 -3.40 1.42
C LYS A 143 7.98 -3.97 1.66
N GLY A 144 6.97 -3.10 1.60
CA GLY A 144 5.59 -3.47 1.83
C GLY A 144 4.64 -2.77 0.86
N THR A 145 3.46 -3.37 0.69
CA THR A 145 2.32 -2.75 0.04
C THR A 145 1.11 -2.86 0.96
N PHE A 146 0.49 -1.74 1.21
CA PHE A 146 -0.78 -1.62 1.92
C PHE A 146 -1.84 -1.04 0.97
N PHE A 147 -3.06 -1.54 1.09
CA PHE A 147 -4.22 -1.05 0.38
C PHE A 147 -5.46 -1.22 1.26
N ALA A 148 -6.36 -0.24 1.23
CA ALA A 148 -7.70 -0.36 1.78
C ALA A 148 -8.70 0.31 0.85
N SER A 149 -9.84 -0.35 0.61
CA SER A 149 -10.93 0.18 -0.21
C SER A 149 -12.26 -0.14 0.42
N SER A 150 -13.18 0.82 0.37
CA SER A 150 -14.60 0.56 0.57
C SER A 150 -15.11 -0.40 -0.52
N LEU A 151 -16.01 -1.31 -0.13
CA LEU A 151 -16.75 -2.22 -1.02
C LEU A 151 -18.24 -1.86 -1.13
N ASP A 152 -18.70 -0.89 -0.33
CA ASP A 152 -20.08 -0.41 -0.27
C ASP A 152 -20.29 0.95 -0.96
N GLY A 153 -19.21 1.55 -1.47
CA GLY A 153 -19.24 2.84 -2.15
C GLY A 153 -19.24 4.05 -1.21
N ASN A 154 -19.23 3.86 0.10
CA ASN A 154 -19.09 4.93 1.09
C ASN A 154 -17.62 5.36 1.25
N GLU A 155 -17.39 6.51 1.89
CA GLU A 155 -16.04 6.85 2.34
C GLU A 155 -15.55 5.83 3.37
N LEU A 156 -14.25 5.58 3.46
CA LEU A 156 -13.67 4.62 4.39
C LEU A 156 -14.11 4.88 5.85
N LYS A 157 -14.35 6.13 6.24
CA LYS A 157 -14.75 6.48 7.63
C LYS A 157 -16.17 6.05 7.95
N ASP A 158 -16.98 5.86 6.92
CA ASP A 158 -18.40 5.50 7.00
C ASP A 158 -18.69 4.19 6.26
N SER A 159 -17.67 3.41 5.92
CA SER A 159 -17.85 2.17 5.16
C SER A 159 -18.23 1.02 6.07
N GLU A 160 -19.28 0.32 5.71
CA GLU A 160 -19.74 -0.89 6.39
C GLU A 160 -18.94 -2.12 5.99
N ARG A 161 -18.20 -2.02 4.87
CA ARG A 161 -17.45 -3.13 4.34
C ARG A 161 -16.21 -2.65 3.61
N MET A 162 -15.05 -3.01 4.13
CA MET A 162 -13.75 -2.63 3.57
C MET A 162 -12.92 -3.86 3.24
N LEU A 163 -12.27 -3.84 2.07
CA LEU A 163 -11.21 -4.77 1.70
C LEU A 163 -9.87 -4.14 2.06
N LEU A 164 -9.05 -4.88 2.81
CA LEU A 164 -7.67 -4.53 3.09
C LEU A 164 -6.74 -5.53 2.41
N ILE A 165 -5.61 -5.05 1.90
CA ILE A 165 -4.53 -5.90 1.40
C ILE A 165 -3.22 -5.44 2.06
N TYR A 166 -2.49 -6.40 2.61
CA TYR A 166 -1.13 -6.20 3.09
C TYR A 166 -0.22 -7.28 2.52
N LYS A 167 0.75 -6.85 1.72
CA LYS A 167 1.77 -7.73 1.11
C LYS A 167 3.15 -7.23 1.50
N THR A 168 4.04 -8.19 1.68
CA THR A 168 5.46 -7.98 1.96
C THR A 168 6.28 -8.38 0.74
N ASP A 169 7.59 -8.32 0.88
CA ASP A 169 8.52 -8.76 -0.16
C ASP A 169 8.25 -10.20 -0.61
N VAL A 170 8.36 -10.41 -1.92
CA VAL A 170 8.01 -11.65 -2.63
C VAL A 170 9.23 -12.09 -3.44
N ALA A 171 9.67 -13.33 -3.25
CA ALA A 171 10.83 -13.86 -3.94
C ALA A 171 10.61 -15.32 -4.33
N ALA A 172 11.15 -15.75 -5.47
CA ALA A 172 11.19 -17.16 -5.80
C ALA A 172 12.14 -17.94 -4.87
N THR A 173 11.90 -19.23 -4.70
CA THR A 173 12.80 -20.09 -3.90
C THR A 173 14.21 -20.07 -4.52
N ASN A 174 15.23 -19.76 -3.72
CA ASN A 174 16.63 -19.57 -4.15
C ASN A 174 16.88 -18.35 -5.06
N GLU A 175 15.95 -17.40 -5.13
CA GLU A 175 16.20 -16.09 -5.76
C GLU A 175 17.32 -15.35 -5.02
N GLN A 176 18.29 -14.80 -5.76
CA GLN A 176 19.42 -14.10 -5.16
C GLN A 176 20.17 -13.22 -6.17
N TYR A 177 20.82 -12.20 -5.64
CA TYR A 177 21.84 -11.43 -6.34
C TYR A 177 23.22 -11.85 -5.82
N VAL A 178 24.14 -12.21 -6.71
CA VAL A 178 25.50 -12.63 -6.34
C VAL A 178 26.51 -11.73 -7.03
N MET A 179 27.34 -11.06 -6.25
CA MET A 179 28.51 -10.35 -6.75
C MET A 179 29.54 -11.36 -7.27
N GLN A 180 29.87 -11.30 -8.55
CA GLN A 180 30.92 -12.14 -9.13
C GLN A 180 32.30 -11.56 -8.80
N PRO A 181 33.38 -12.38 -8.82
CA PRO A 181 34.75 -11.87 -8.65
C PRO A 181 35.16 -10.78 -9.65
N SER A 182 34.49 -10.73 -10.81
CA SER A 182 34.66 -9.68 -11.83
C SER A 182 34.04 -8.33 -11.47
N GLY A 183 33.32 -8.23 -10.35
CA GLY A 183 32.52 -7.06 -9.97
C GLY A 183 31.14 -6.99 -10.62
N GLN A 184 30.79 -7.97 -11.47
CA GLN A 184 29.46 -8.04 -12.08
C GLN A 184 28.43 -8.60 -11.09
N LEU A 185 27.30 -7.92 -10.92
CA LEU A 185 26.16 -8.46 -10.18
C LEU A 185 25.39 -9.45 -11.07
N LYS A 186 25.22 -10.68 -10.61
CA LYS A 186 24.43 -11.70 -11.31
C LYS A 186 23.15 -11.99 -10.55
N TYR A 187 22.01 -11.80 -11.22
CA TYR A 187 20.70 -12.18 -10.71
C TYR A 187 20.36 -13.63 -11.04
N TYR A 188 19.91 -14.38 -10.03
CA TYR A 188 19.38 -15.72 -10.16
C TYR A 188 17.90 -15.68 -9.80
N ARG A 189 17.03 -15.96 -10.77
CA ARG A 189 15.57 -15.90 -10.65
C ARG A 189 14.91 -16.92 -9.70
N GLY A 190 15.69 -17.81 -9.09
CA GLY A 190 15.15 -18.92 -8.29
C GLY A 190 14.28 -19.91 -9.07
N ILE A 191 13.42 -20.63 -8.34
CA ILE A 191 12.42 -21.59 -8.82
C ILE A 191 11.13 -21.44 -8.01
N LEU A 192 10.03 -22.00 -8.53
CA LEU A 192 8.82 -22.17 -7.72
C LEU A 192 9.06 -23.11 -6.52
N PRO A 193 8.34 -22.94 -5.40
CA PRO A 193 7.30 -21.94 -5.19
C PRO A 193 7.85 -20.52 -4.97
N THR A 194 7.02 -19.53 -5.29
CA THR A 194 7.23 -18.15 -4.85
C THR A 194 6.89 -18.04 -3.36
N LEU A 195 7.78 -17.41 -2.61
CA LEU A 195 7.69 -17.21 -1.17
C LEU A 195 7.34 -15.75 -0.91
N VAL A 196 6.58 -15.52 0.15
CA VAL A 196 6.29 -14.18 0.67
C VAL A 196 6.83 -14.10 2.08
N LYS A 197 7.48 -12.98 2.42
CA LYS A 197 8.04 -12.79 3.76
C LYS A 197 6.91 -12.75 4.80
N GLN A 198 6.94 -13.66 5.76
CA GLN A 198 5.99 -13.61 6.87
C GLN A 198 6.27 -12.36 7.71
N GLN A 199 5.26 -11.51 7.88
CA GLN A 199 5.34 -10.33 8.73
C GLN A 199 3.96 -9.83 9.18
N THR A 200 3.98 -8.91 10.12
CA THR A 200 2.81 -8.18 10.59
C THR A 200 2.85 -6.70 10.18
N ALA A 201 1.68 -6.09 10.09
CA ALA A 201 1.52 -4.64 10.05
C ALA A 201 0.43 -4.24 11.03
N GLN A 202 0.60 -3.09 11.68
CA GLN A 202 -0.44 -2.46 12.48
C GLN A 202 -1.19 -1.46 11.61
N LEU A 203 -2.47 -1.72 11.36
CA LEU A 203 -3.39 -0.74 10.78
C LEU A 203 -4.17 -0.08 11.91
N THR A 204 -4.31 1.23 11.84
CA THR A 204 -5.35 1.97 12.56
C THR A 204 -6.26 2.70 11.57
N LEU A 205 -7.54 2.81 11.89
CA LEU A 205 -8.52 3.51 11.06
C LEU A 205 -9.48 4.30 11.95
N THR A 206 -9.62 5.59 11.68
CA THR A 206 -10.65 6.42 12.31
C THR A 206 -11.97 6.29 11.55
N THR A 207 -13.05 5.96 12.27
CA THR A 207 -14.40 5.80 11.71
C THR A 207 -15.41 6.70 12.44
N ILE A 208 -16.45 7.13 11.72
CA ILE A 208 -17.59 7.84 12.32
C ILE A 208 -18.69 6.89 12.81
N LYS A 209 -18.64 5.60 12.41
CA LYS A 209 -19.53 4.57 12.93
C LYS A 209 -19.08 4.14 14.33
N PRO A 210 -19.98 3.59 15.17
CA PRO A 210 -19.59 3.00 16.45
C PRO A 210 -18.53 1.92 16.25
N ALA A 211 -17.28 2.21 16.64
CA ALA A 211 -16.13 1.35 16.33
C ALA A 211 -16.25 -0.09 16.88
N GLY A 212 -16.98 -0.28 18.00
CA GLY A 212 -17.30 -1.60 18.55
C GLY A 212 -18.11 -2.52 17.62
N GLY A 213 -18.73 -1.98 16.57
CA GLY A 213 -19.50 -2.76 15.60
C GLY A 213 -18.67 -3.47 14.53
N TYR A 214 -17.36 -3.24 14.47
CA TYR A 214 -16.52 -3.84 13.44
C TYR A 214 -15.96 -5.20 13.83
N LYS A 215 -15.98 -6.11 12.86
CA LYS A 215 -15.30 -7.40 12.86
C LYS A 215 -14.24 -7.44 11.77
N GLY A 216 -13.13 -8.08 12.07
CA GLY A 216 -12.02 -8.28 11.14
C GLY A 216 -11.94 -9.73 10.69
N TYR A 217 -11.67 -9.97 9.41
CA TYR A 217 -11.47 -11.31 8.88
C TYR A 217 -10.24 -11.37 7.99
N LYS A 218 -9.48 -12.45 8.06
CA LYS A 218 -8.50 -12.83 7.04
C LYS A 218 -9.22 -13.56 5.91
N LEU A 219 -8.83 -13.28 4.67
CA LEU A 219 -9.46 -13.82 3.47
C LEU A 219 -8.50 -14.72 2.69
N ALA A 220 -9.06 -15.74 2.05
CA ALA A 220 -8.43 -16.43 0.92
C ALA A 220 -8.47 -15.55 -0.34
N LEU A 221 -7.68 -15.91 -1.36
CA LEU A 221 -7.63 -15.16 -2.63
C LEU A 221 -8.96 -15.14 -3.40
N ASN A 222 -9.87 -16.07 -3.12
CA ASN A 222 -11.22 -16.10 -3.68
C ASN A 222 -12.25 -15.30 -2.83
N GLY A 223 -11.81 -14.62 -1.77
CA GLY A 223 -12.67 -13.84 -0.86
C GLY A 223 -13.33 -14.65 0.26
N THR A 224 -13.11 -15.96 0.37
CA THR A 224 -13.63 -16.75 1.49
C THR A 224 -12.97 -16.30 2.81
N ARG A 225 -13.77 -16.06 3.86
CA ARG A 225 -13.26 -15.77 5.22
C ARG A 225 -12.61 -17.02 5.80
N LEU A 226 -11.34 -16.90 6.18
CA LEU A 226 -10.53 -17.98 6.75
C LEU A 226 -10.50 -17.94 8.27
N GLN A 227 -10.46 -16.74 8.84
CA GLN A 227 -10.25 -16.54 10.27
C GLN A 227 -10.78 -15.17 10.69
N GLU A 228 -11.52 -15.09 11.79
CA GLU A 228 -11.79 -13.82 12.48
C GLU A 228 -10.51 -13.35 13.18
N ILE A 229 -10.14 -12.08 12.98
CA ILE A 229 -8.99 -11.44 13.62
C ILE A 229 -9.47 -10.40 14.64
N PRO A 230 -8.75 -10.20 15.75
CA PRO A 230 -9.12 -9.21 16.75
C PRO A 230 -9.17 -7.80 16.16
N VAL A 231 -10.23 -7.06 16.51
CA VAL A 231 -10.33 -5.62 16.30
C VAL A 231 -10.30 -4.97 17.66
N THR A 232 -9.29 -4.14 17.92
CA THR A 232 -9.22 -3.34 19.14
C THR A 232 -9.79 -1.95 18.86
N VAL A 233 -10.47 -1.40 19.87
CA VAL A 233 -11.21 -0.14 19.73
C VAL A 233 -10.75 0.83 20.82
N ASN A 234 -10.41 2.06 20.41
CA ASN A 234 -10.17 3.18 21.30
C ASN A 234 -10.94 4.40 20.80
N GLY A 235 -12.12 4.66 21.39
CA GLY A 235 -13.03 5.69 20.91
C GLY A 235 -13.52 5.40 19.49
N GLN A 236 -13.21 6.29 18.55
CA GLN A 236 -13.53 6.16 17.11
C GLN A 236 -12.42 5.48 16.29
N VAL A 237 -11.35 5.04 16.94
CA VAL A 237 -10.20 4.41 16.27
C VAL A 237 -10.30 2.90 16.39
N LEU A 238 -10.32 2.24 15.23
CA LEU A 238 -10.14 0.80 15.06
C LEU A 238 -8.66 0.48 14.93
N SER A 239 -8.23 -0.66 15.44
CA SER A 239 -6.87 -1.16 15.27
C SER A 239 -6.89 -2.65 14.99
N VAL A 240 -6.15 -3.07 13.95
CA VAL A 240 -6.03 -4.48 13.54
C VAL A 240 -4.60 -4.82 13.17
N THR A 241 -4.17 -6.02 13.57
CA THR A 241 -2.89 -6.59 13.17
C THR A 241 -3.10 -7.42 11.89
N LEU A 242 -2.41 -7.05 10.82
CA LEU A 242 -2.46 -7.73 9.52
C LEU A 242 -1.25 -8.67 9.44
N GLU A 243 -1.48 -9.98 9.55
CA GLU A 243 -0.42 -11.00 9.53
C GLU A 243 -0.43 -11.79 8.21
N THR A 244 0.72 -11.98 7.57
CA THR A 244 0.78 -12.60 6.23
C THR A 244 0.86 -14.13 6.19
N ASP A 245 0.71 -14.83 7.32
CA ASP A 245 0.90 -16.30 7.45
C ASP A 245 -0.09 -17.16 6.62
N LYS A 246 -1.33 -16.71 6.46
CA LYS A 246 -2.44 -17.45 5.84
C LYS A 246 -3.10 -16.70 4.67
N GLY A 247 -2.50 -15.58 4.25
CA GLY A 247 -3.05 -14.75 3.20
C GLY A 247 -2.67 -13.28 3.37
N PHE A 248 -2.95 -12.51 2.32
CA PHE A 248 -2.58 -11.10 2.20
C PHE A 248 -3.79 -10.18 2.13
N ALA A 249 -5.00 -10.74 2.16
CA ALA A 249 -6.25 -10.03 2.06
C ALA A 249 -7.03 -10.16 3.37
N PHE A 250 -7.69 -9.08 3.74
CA PHE A 250 -8.46 -8.97 4.97
C PHE A 250 -9.73 -8.17 4.71
N GLU A 251 -10.72 -8.34 5.57
CA GLU A 251 -11.99 -7.64 5.50
C GLU A 251 -12.29 -7.00 6.84
N LEU A 252 -12.73 -5.74 6.84
CA LEU A 252 -13.44 -5.16 7.97
C LEU A 252 -14.91 -5.05 7.61
N VAL A 253 -15.77 -5.55 8.49
CA VAL A 253 -17.23 -5.50 8.31
C VAL A 253 -17.85 -4.89 9.54
N TYR A 254 -18.66 -3.87 9.34
CA TYR A 254 -19.51 -3.29 10.35
C TYR A 254 -20.81 -4.08 10.43
N ASP A 255 -21.24 -4.39 11.64
CA ASP A 255 -22.59 -4.86 11.92
C ASP A 255 -23.11 -4.11 13.16
N ALA A 256 -24.26 -3.46 13.00
CA ALA A 256 -24.91 -2.72 14.07
C ALA A 256 -25.24 -3.61 15.28
N LEU A 257 -25.40 -4.92 15.09
CA LEU A 257 -25.65 -5.88 16.16
C LEU A 257 -24.47 -6.02 17.12
N TYR A 258 -23.24 -5.84 16.64
CA TYR A 258 -22.03 -5.85 17.47
C TYR A 258 -21.75 -4.49 18.12
N ALA A 259 -22.32 -3.41 17.58
CA ALA A 259 -22.13 -2.05 18.09
C ALA A 259 -22.89 -1.80 19.40
N THR A 260 -23.98 -2.54 19.66
CA THR A 260 -24.82 -2.31 20.84
C THR A 260 -24.50 -3.33 21.94
N GLY A 261 -23.83 -2.87 23.00
CA GLY A 261 -23.73 -3.63 24.26
C GLY A 261 -25.04 -3.65 25.07
N PHE A 262 -26.12 -3.06 24.55
CA PHE A 262 -27.40 -2.80 25.25
C PHE A 262 -27.30 -1.95 26.53
N GLU A 263 -26.09 -1.57 26.96
CA GLU A 263 -25.82 -0.76 28.15
C GLU A 263 -26.43 0.66 28.08
N SER A 264 -26.67 1.18 26.88
CA SER A 264 -27.31 2.49 26.68
C SER A 264 -28.84 2.45 26.65
N GLY A 265 -29.46 1.28 26.82
CA GLY A 265 -30.91 1.09 26.75
C GLY A 265 -31.52 1.35 25.36
N THR A 266 -30.70 1.61 24.34
CA THR A 266 -31.16 2.02 23.01
C THR A 266 -30.85 0.90 22.01
N ALA A 267 -31.88 0.19 21.56
CA ALA A 267 -31.78 -0.89 20.57
C ALA A 267 -32.17 -0.37 19.17
N ASN A 268 -31.43 0.62 18.66
CA ASN A 268 -31.68 1.15 17.31
C ASN A 268 -31.52 0.04 16.25
N GLY A 269 -32.48 -0.07 15.33
CA GLY A 269 -32.51 -1.13 14.31
C GLY A 269 -33.17 -2.45 14.75
N TRP A 270 -33.60 -2.55 16.02
CA TRP A 270 -34.33 -3.71 16.51
C TRP A 270 -35.82 -3.39 16.64
N SER A 271 -36.67 -4.31 16.17
CA SER A 271 -38.11 -4.25 16.43
C SER A 271 -38.46 -5.13 17.63
N VAL A 272 -39.29 -4.61 18.54
CA VAL A 272 -39.86 -5.42 19.61
C VAL A 272 -40.89 -6.35 18.98
N VAL A 273 -40.56 -7.63 18.91
CA VAL A 273 -41.54 -8.66 18.56
C VAL A 273 -42.08 -9.20 19.87
N SER A 274 -43.38 -9.05 20.09
CA SER A 274 -44.03 -9.37 21.37
C SER A 274 -44.10 -10.89 21.58
N TYR A 275 -43.00 -11.50 22.00
CA TYR A 275 -42.99 -12.87 22.51
C TYR A 275 -42.09 -12.97 23.74
N TRP A 276 -42.67 -13.44 24.84
CA TRP A 276 -41.95 -13.76 26.06
C TRP A 276 -41.48 -15.21 25.98
N GLY A 277 -40.18 -15.43 25.80
CA GLY A 277 -39.56 -16.75 25.91
C GLY A 277 -38.87 -16.92 27.26
N VAL A 278 -39.05 -18.07 27.91
CA VAL A 278 -38.31 -18.43 29.12
C VAL A 278 -36.99 -19.06 28.70
N PHE A 279 -35.87 -18.38 28.97
CA PHE A 279 -34.54 -18.97 28.84
C PHE A 279 -34.02 -19.37 30.23
N LEU A 280 -33.74 -20.66 30.41
CA LEU A 280 -33.08 -21.17 31.60
C LEU A 280 -31.56 -21.16 31.37
N ARG A 281 -30.86 -20.23 32.03
CA ARG A 281 -29.47 -20.46 32.45
C ARG A 281 -29.46 -20.69 33.95
N GLY A 282 -28.60 -21.61 34.37
CA GLY A 282 -28.53 -22.10 35.74
C GLY A 282 -28.66 -21.00 36.80
N VAL A 283 -29.60 -21.25 37.71
CA VAL A 283 -29.83 -20.55 38.98
C VAL A 283 -30.26 -19.07 38.86
N GLY A 284 -31.36 -18.83 38.17
CA GLY A 284 -32.15 -17.59 38.30
C GLY A 284 -32.99 -17.28 37.07
N SER A 285 -34.31 -17.27 37.20
CA SER A 285 -35.22 -16.81 36.15
C SER A 285 -35.19 -15.29 36.06
N LYS A 286 -34.62 -14.75 34.96
CA LYS A 286 -34.81 -13.36 34.54
C LYS A 286 -35.66 -13.34 33.29
N TRP A 287 -36.67 -12.48 33.28
CA TRP A 287 -37.49 -12.20 32.10
C TRP A 287 -36.67 -11.36 31.12
N LEU A 288 -36.39 -11.87 29.92
CA LEU A 288 -35.81 -11.08 28.84
C LEU A 288 -36.85 -10.92 27.72
N LYS A 289 -36.99 -9.68 27.24
CA LYS A 289 -37.82 -9.36 26.08
C LYS A 289 -37.08 -9.87 24.84
N SER A 290 -37.70 -10.75 24.04
CA SER A 290 -37.10 -11.14 22.77
C SER A 290 -37.21 -9.99 21.77
N LEU A 291 -36.12 -9.70 21.08
CA LEU A 291 -36.04 -8.72 20.00
C LEU A 291 -35.73 -9.50 18.72
N LEU A 292 -36.40 -9.15 17.62
CA LEU A 292 -36.25 -9.78 16.30
C LEU A 292 -36.06 -8.66 15.28
N ILE A 293 -35.24 -8.92 14.27
CA ILE A 293 -34.92 -7.98 13.20
C ILE A 293 -35.93 -8.19 12.06
N GLN A 294 -36.43 -7.09 11.47
CA GLN A 294 -37.12 -7.09 10.18
C GLN A 294 -36.14 -6.79 9.06
#